data_AF-A0AAN6DF96-F1
#
_entry.id   AF-A0AAN6DF96-F1
#
_cell.length_a   1.000
_cell.length_b   1.000
_cell.length_c   1.000
_cell.angle_alpha   90.00
_cell.angle_beta   90.00
_cell.angle_gamma   90.00
#
_symmetry.space_group_name_H-M   'P 1'
#
loop_
_entity.id
_entity.type
_entity.pdbx_description
1 polymer ?
#
loop_
_entity_poly.entity_id
_entity_poly.type
_entity_poly.pdbx_seq_one_letter_code
_entity_poly.pdbx_strand_id
1 'polypeptide(L)' 'MKVLANFDRVTSDNLRDSVKSKLTFKGHLHTYRFCDDVWTFVIKDVNIKFDDNETVNVDRFKIVACNSKKAGEV' A
#
# COMPACT_ATOMS: atom_id res chain seq x y z
N MET A 1 4.04 17.98 17.74
CA MET A 1 3.99 17.66 16.29
C MET A 1 2.65 18.08 15.68
N LYS A 2 2.43 19.37 15.36
CA LYS A 2 1.18 19.81 14.69
C LYS A 2 1.26 19.68 13.17
N VAL A 3 2.44 19.93 12.60
CA VAL A 3 2.66 19.88 11.15
C VAL A 3 2.55 18.44 10.61
N LEU A 4 3.19 17.47 11.27
CA LEU A 4 3.12 16.06 10.84
C LEU A 4 1.70 15.48 10.93
N ALA A 5 0.96 15.78 12.00
CA ALA A 5 -0.44 15.36 12.11
C ALA A 5 -1.31 15.96 11.00
N ASN A 6 -1.06 17.22 10.60
CA ASN A 6 -1.76 17.81 9.46
C ASN A 6 -1.32 17.18 8.12
N PHE A 7 -0.04 16.83 7.98
CA PHE A 7 0.46 16.12 6.80
C PHE A 7 -0.20 14.76 6.63
N ASP A 8 -0.29 13.96 7.71
CA ASP A 8 -0.89 12.63 7.68
C ASP A 8 -2.37 12.70 7.23
N ARG A 9 -3.11 13.64 7.81
CA ARG A 9 -4.52 13.90 7.46
C ARG A 9 -4.67 14.28 5.99
N VAL A 10 -3.95 15.33 5.55
CA VAL A 10 -4.05 15.85 4.19
C VAL A 10 -3.63 14.80 3.16
N THR A 11 -2.60 14.01 3.44
CA THR A 11 -2.14 12.94 2.55
C THR A 11 -3.19 11.84 2.42
N SER A 12 -3.74 11.37 3.54
CA SER A 12 -4.79 10.33 3.52
C SER A 12 -6.04 10.78 2.75
N ASP A 13 -6.48 12.03 2.96
CA ASP A 13 -7.66 12.57 2.28
C ASP A 13 -7.42 12.67 0.76
N ASN A 14 -6.26 13.21 0.34
CA ASN A 14 -5.94 13.36 -1.08
C ASN A 14 -5.73 12.02 -1.79
N LEU A 15 -5.10 11.05 -1.14
CA LEU A 15 -4.95 9.70 -1.71
C LEU A 15 -6.31 9.03 -1.96
N ARG A 16 -7.30 9.27 -1.09
CA ARG A 16 -8.65 8.74 -1.23
C ARG A 16 -9.44 9.41 -2.35
N ASP A 17 -9.38 10.74 -2.41
CA ASP A 17 -10.31 11.53 -3.23
C ASP A 17 -9.76 11.85 -4.63
N SER A 18 -8.44 12.03 -4.75
CA SER A 18 -7.81 12.52 -5.98
C SER A 18 -7.17 11.42 -6.82
N VAL A 19 -6.76 10.29 -6.23
CA VAL A 19 -6.04 9.23 -6.94
C VAL A 19 -7.02 8.21 -7.52
N LYS A 20 -6.99 8.02 -8.84
CA LYS A 20 -7.83 7.06 -9.57
C LYS A 20 -7.05 5.92 -10.23
N SER A 21 -5.74 6.09 -10.35
CA SER A 21 -4.84 5.12 -10.97
C SER A 21 -4.88 3.80 -10.20
N LYS A 22 -4.88 2.70 -10.95
CA LYS A 22 -4.81 1.34 -10.43
C LYS A 22 -3.50 0.72 -10.86
N LEU A 23 -3.10 -0.28 -10.09
CA LEU A 23 -2.00 -1.17 -10.44
C LEU A 23 -2.42 -2.60 -10.14
N THR A 24 -1.88 -3.53 -10.91
CA THR A 24 -1.96 -4.96 -10.61
C THR A 24 -0.56 -5.52 -10.51
N PHE A 25 -0.34 -6.50 -9.64
CA PHE A 25 0.97 -7.13 -9.52
C PHE A 25 0.84 -8.64 -9.39
N LYS A 26 1.87 -9.35 -9.85
CA LYS A 26 2.03 -10.79 -9.68
C LYS A 26 3.46 -11.09 -9.28
N GLY A 27 3.65 -11.99 -8.33
CA GLY A 27 4.97 -12.42 -7.86
C GLY A 27 4.84 -13.54 -6.83
N HIS A 28 5.95 -13.91 -6.21
CA HIS A 28 6.02 -15.00 -5.25
C HIS A 28 6.06 -14.47 -3.81
N LEU A 29 5.08 -14.85 -2.98
CA LEU A 29 5.08 -14.48 -1.57
C LEU A 29 6.28 -15.11 -0.85
N HIS A 30 7.13 -14.30 -0.23
CA HIS A 30 8.29 -14.76 0.52
C HIS A 30 8.02 -14.85 2.02
N THR A 31 7.44 -13.81 2.62
CA THR A 31 7.01 -13.81 4.02
C THR A 31 5.83 -12.87 4.21
N TYR A 32 5.02 -13.15 5.23
CA TYR A 32 3.95 -12.27 5.69
C TYR A 32 3.94 -12.14 7.21
N ARG A 33 3.29 -11.10 7.73
CA ARG A 33 3.03 -10.89 9.16
C ARG A 33 1.79 -10.05 9.34
N PHE A 34 0.99 -10.39 10.34
CA PHE A 34 -0.08 -9.55 10.84
C PHE A 34 0.17 -9.27 12.32
N CYS A 35 0.23 -7.99 12.69
CA CYS A 35 0.41 -7.53 14.07
C CYS A 35 -0.17 -6.12 14.17
N ASP A 36 -0.84 -5.81 15.28
CA ASP A 36 -1.42 -4.48 15.56
C ASP A 36 -2.27 -3.92 14.40
N ASP A 37 -3.12 -4.77 13.81
CA ASP A 37 -3.98 -4.42 12.67
C ASP A 37 -3.23 -3.95 11.41
N VAL A 38 -1.94 -4.27 11.30
CA VAL A 38 -1.10 -3.98 10.14
C VAL A 38 -0.62 -5.28 9.49
N TRP A 39 -0.92 -5.41 8.20
CA TRP A 39 -0.36 -6.45 7.35
C TRP A 39 0.99 -6.02 6.79
N THR A 40 1.97 -6.91 6.83
CA THR A 40 3.24 -6.75 6.12
C THR A 40 3.48 -7.96 5.23
N PHE A 41 3.70 -7.74 3.94
CA PHE A 41 4.08 -8.77 2.97
C PHE A 41 5.44 -8.45 2.35
N VAL A 42 6.24 -9.46 2.07
CA VAL A 42 7.41 -9.37 1.20
C VAL A 42 7.18 -10.33 0.04
N ILE A 43 7.16 -9.81 -1.17
CA ILE A 43 6.94 -10.54 -2.41
C ILE A 43 8.22 -10.45 -3.24
N LYS A 44 8.61 -11.54 -3.89
CA LYS A 44 9.78 -11.63 -4.77
C LYS A 44 9.35 -11.77 -6.24
N ASP A 45 10.25 -11.38 -7.14
CA ASP A 45 10.10 -11.54 -8.59
C ASP A 45 8.75 -10.99 -9.08
N VAL A 46 8.50 -9.72 -8.77
CA VAL A 46 7.21 -9.08 -8.99
C VAL A 46 7.17 -8.39 -10.34
N ASN A 47 6.16 -8.73 -11.14
CA ASN A 47 5.75 -7.95 -12.29
C ASN A 47 4.56 -7.06 -11.90
N ILE A 48 4.75 -5.74 -11.98
CA ILE A 48 3.73 -4.71 -11.73
C ILE A 48 3.23 -4.20 -13.08
N LYS A 49 1.92 -4.04 -13.25
CA LYS A 49 1.28 -3.45 -14.42
C LYS A 49 0.48 -2.22 -14.02
N PHE A 50 0.68 -1.13 -14.74
CA PHE A 50 -0.04 0.13 -14.60
C PHE A 50 -1.17 0.25 -15.63
N ASP A 51 -2.06 1.22 -15.43
CA ASP A 51 -3.24 1.44 -16.30
C ASP A 51 -2.88 1.83 -17.74
N ASP A 52 -1.69 2.39 -17.97
CA ASP A 52 -1.17 2.78 -19.29
C ASP A 52 -0.45 1.63 -20.03
N ASN A 53 -0.59 0.40 -19.53
CA ASN A 53 0.14 -0.80 -19.98
C ASN A 53 1.65 -0.76 -19.75
N GLU A 54 2.18 0.19 -18.99
CA GLU A 54 3.57 0.11 -18.53
C GLU A 54 3.72 -1.07 -17.57
N THR A 55 4.83 -1.80 -17.70
CA THR A 55 5.15 -2.91 -16.80
C THR A 55 6.53 -2.73 -16.19
N VAL A 56 6.62 -2.94 -14.88
CA VAL A 56 7.87 -2.82 -14.12
C VAL A 56 8.14 -4.15 -13.40
N ASN A 57 9.38 -4.63 -13.50
CA ASN A 57 9.85 -5.81 -12.77
C ASN A 57 10.63 -5.39 -11.53
N VAL A 58 10.38 -6.05 -10.40
CA VAL A 58 10.99 -5.73 -9.09
C VAL A 58 11.37 -7.02 -8.36
N ASP A 59 12.63 -7.15 -7.98
CA ASP A 59 13.13 -8.35 -7.28
C ASP A 59 12.50 -8.53 -5.90
N ARG A 60 12.19 -7.43 -5.21
CA ARG A 60 11.61 -7.43 -3.87
C ARG A 60 10.61 -6.30 -3.67
N PHE A 61 9.36 -6.66 -3.44
CA PHE A 61 8.27 -5.72 -3.14
C PHE A 61 7.77 -5.90 -1.71
N LYS A 62 7.97 -4.89 -0.85
CA LYS A 62 7.45 -4.88 0.53
C LYS A 62 6.16 -4.07 0.59
N ILE A 63 5.09 -4.72 1.05
CA ILE A 63 3.77 -4.09 1.24
C ILE A 63 3.54 -3.95 2.75
N VAL A 64 3.20 -2.75 3.21
CA VAL A 64 2.73 -2.47 4.58
C VAL A 64 1.34 -1.86 4.45
N ALA A 65 0.32 -2.57 4.92
CA ALA A 65 -1.07 -2.18 4.76
C ALA A 65 -1.75 -2.07 6.13
N CYS A 66 -2.15 -0.86 6.50
CA CYS A 66 -2.97 -0.60 7.68
C CYS A 66 -4.43 -0.94 7.38
N ASN A 67 -5.19 -1.27 8.43
CA ASN A 67 -6.64 -1.39 8.33
C ASN A 67 -7.25 -0.08 7.79
N SER A 68 -8.18 -0.19 6.84
CA SER A 68 -8.89 0.96 6.26
C SER A 68 -9.98 1.50 7.18
N LYS A 69 -10.46 0.69 8.14
CA LYS A 69 -11.33 1.14 9.22
C LYS A 69 -10.52 1.95 10.23
N LYS A 70 -11.11 3.02 10.77
CA LYS A 70 -10.45 3.77 11.85
C LYS A 70 -10.38 2.90 13.10
N ALA A 71 -9.30 3.07 13.89
CA ALA A 71 -9.18 2.41 15.19
C ALA A 71 -10.42 2.74 16.05
N GLY A 72 -11.22 1.71 16.38
CA GLY A 72 -12.46 1.84 17.17
C GLY A 72 -13.78 1.73 16.39
N GLU A 73 -13.76 1.59 15.06
CA GLU A 73 -14.96 1.28 14.27
C GLU A 73 -15.10 -0.26 14.13
N VAL A 74 -16.13 -0.84 14.77
CA VAL A 74 -16.50 -2.27 14.65
C VAL A 74 -17.16 -2.52 13.29
#